data_AF-A0AAV3SMA6-F1
#
_entry.id   AF-A0AAV3SMA6-F1
#
_cell.length_a   1.000
_cell.length_b   1.000
_cell.length_c   1.000
_cell.angle_alpha   90.00
_cell.angle_beta   90.00
_cell.angle_gamma   90.00
#
_symmetry.space_group_name_H-M   'P 1'
#
loop_
_entity.id
_entity.type
_entity.pdbx_description
1 polymer ?
#
loop_
_entity_poly.entity_id
_entity_poly.type
_entity_poly.pdbx_seq_one_letter_code
_entity_poly.pdbx_strand_id
1 'polypeptide(L)' 'MNCERCGIDASLTHRDVDGFAYYLCGACVRGWDAVRSVSTDSTDDARSPAR' A
#
# COMPACT_ATOMS: atom_id res chain seq x y z
N MET A 1 2.15 -15.35 -13.37
CA MET A 1 0.91 -14.99 -12.65
C MET A 1 0.69 -13.50 -12.90
N ASN A 2 -0.53 -13.06 -13.21
CA ASN A 2 -0.77 -11.69 -13.68
C ASN A 2 -0.95 -10.70 -12.52
N CYS A 3 -0.36 -9.51 -12.66
CA CYS A 3 -0.55 -8.43 -11.68
C CYS A 3 -2.01 -7.99 -11.66
N GLU A 4 -2.63 -7.96 -10.50
CA GLU A 4 -4.05 -7.58 -10.36
C GLU A 4 -4.31 -6.11 -10.71
N ARG A 5 -3.27 -5.26 -10.64
CA ARG A 5 -3.39 -3.82 -10.93
C ARG A 5 -3.15 -3.45 -12.40
N CYS A 6 -2.19 -4.08 -13.07
CA CYS A 6 -1.79 -3.71 -14.43
C CYS A 6 -1.85 -4.85 -15.45
N GLY A 7 -2.21 -6.07 -15.03
CA GLY A 7 -2.44 -7.21 -15.91
C GLY A 7 -1.19 -7.86 -16.50
N ILE A 8 0.02 -7.31 -16.27
CA ILE A 8 1.25 -7.87 -16.81
C ILE A 8 1.60 -9.20 -16.15
N ASP A 9 2.17 -10.13 -16.91
CA ASP A 9 2.76 -11.34 -16.36
C ASP A 9 4.12 -11.02 -15.74
N ALA A 10 4.22 -11.15 -14.42
CA ALA A 10 5.41 -10.79 -13.66
C ALA A 10 5.46 -11.54 -12.32
N SER A 11 6.59 -11.44 -11.63
CA SER A 11 6.68 -11.87 -10.23
C SER A 11 5.80 -10.96 -9.36
N LEU A 12 4.90 -11.57 -8.60
CA LEU A 12 3.96 -10.87 -7.73
C LEU A 12 4.43 -10.87 -6.28
N THR A 13 4.10 -9.81 -5.57
CA THR A 13 4.31 -9.63 -4.13
C THR A 13 2.95 -9.58 -3.45
N HIS A 14 2.79 -10.36 -2.40
CA HIS A 14 1.60 -10.35 -1.55
C HIS A 14 1.60 -9.12 -0.65
N ARG A 15 0.46 -8.42 -0.59
CA ARG A 15 0.22 -7.29 0.31
C ARG A 15 -1.14 -7.45 0.98
N ASP A 16 -1.16 -7.36 2.30
CA ASP A 16 -2.40 -7.28 3.06
C ASP A 16 -2.70 -5.82 3.37
N VAL A 17 -3.89 -5.35 2.98
CA VAL A 17 -4.38 -4.01 3.26
C VAL A 17 -5.80 -4.14 3.80
N ASP A 18 -5.99 -3.72 5.04
CA ASP A 18 -7.29 -3.75 5.74
C ASP A 18 -7.96 -5.15 5.72
N GLY A 19 -7.16 -6.22 5.69
CA GLY A 19 -7.63 -7.61 5.64
C GLY A 19 -7.87 -8.14 4.22
N PHE A 20 -7.51 -7.39 3.19
CA PHE A 20 -7.60 -7.81 1.78
C PHE A 20 -6.20 -8.09 1.22
N ALA A 21 -6.04 -9.29 0.67
CA ALA A 21 -4.82 -9.72 -0.01
C ALA A 21 -4.79 -9.20 -1.46
N TYR A 22 -3.70 -8.53 -1.81
CA TYR A 22 -3.38 -8.06 -3.16
C TYR A 22 -2.09 -8.69 -3.66
N TYR A 23 -2.07 -9.10 -4.93
CA TYR A 23 -0.91 -9.67 -5.61
C TYR A 23 -0.43 -8.74 -6.73
N LEU A 24 0.62 -7.96 -6.42
CA LEU A 24 1.08 -6.87 -7.27
C LEU A 24 2.50 -7.10 -7.78
N CYS A 25 2.79 -6.66 -9.01
CA CYS A 25 4.16 -6.65 -9.51
C CYS A 25 5.00 -5.57 -8.82
N GLY A 26 6.33 -5.71 -8.86
CA GLY A 26 7.25 -4.78 -8.19
C GLY A 26 7.09 -3.32 -8.62
N ALA A 27 6.68 -3.03 -9.86
CA ALA A 27 6.41 -1.67 -10.32
C ALA A 27 5.18 -1.07 -9.63
N CYS A 28 4.08 -1.83 -9.54
CA CYS A 28 2.87 -1.41 -8.84
C CYS A 28 3.10 -1.25 -7.34
N VAL A 29 3.93 -2.10 -6.73
CA VAL A 29 4.31 -1.98 -5.31
C VAL A 29 5.09 -0.69 -5.07
N ARG A 30 6.11 -0.38 -5.89
CA ARG A 30 6.89 0.87 -5.75
C ARG A 30 6.02 2.12 -5.85
N GLY A 31 5.09 2.15 -6.81
CA GLY A 31 4.14 3.26 -6.95
C GLY A 31 3.19 3.38 -5.76
N TRP A 32 2.78 2.25 -5.17
CA TRP A 32 1.96 2.23 -3.96
C TRP A 32 2.73 2.77 -2.75
N ASP A 33 3.94 2.26 -2.52
CA ASP A 33 4.77 2.64 -1.37
C ASP A 33 5.07 4.15 -1.40
N ALA A 34 5.25 4.75 -2.58
CA ALA A 34 5.45 6.20 -2.75
C ALA A 34 4.23 7.06 -2.34
N VAL A 35 3.01 6.54 -2.49
CA VAL A 35 1.79 7.24 -2.05
C VAL A 35 1.59 7.05 -0.55
N ARG A 36 1.84 5.84 -0.03
CA ARG A 36 1.67 5.55 1.39
C ARG A 36 2.70 6.22 2.28
N SER A 37 3.95 6.32 1.84
CA SER A 37 4.99 7.02 2.60
C SER A 37 4.63 8.49 2.88
N VAL A 38 3.84 9.13 2.01
CA VAL A 38 3.34 10.48 2.23
C VAL A 38 2.22 10.55 3.28
N SER A 39 1.46 9.45 3.45
CA SER A 39 0.30 9.41 4.36
C SER A 39 0.65 8.96 5.78
N THR A 40 1.70 8.15 5.96
CA THR A 40 2.13 7.69 7.29
C THR A 40 2.77 8.78 8.14
N ASP A 41 3.10 9.94 7.56
CA ASP A 41 3.57 11.12 8.30
C ASP A 41 2.40 12.02 8.80
N SER A 42 1.15 11.69 8.46
CA SER A 42 -0.01 12.55 8.74
C SER A 42 -1.07 11.95 9.65
N THR A 43 -0.79 10.83 10.33
CA THR A 43 -1.74 10.32 11.34
C THR A 43 -1.05 10.07 12.68
N ASP A 44 -1.47 10.85 13.67
CA ASP A 44 -1.41 10.60 15.11
C ASP A 44 -0.30 11.29 15.94
N ASP A 45 -0.29 12.63 15.95
CA ASP A 45 0.15 13.41 17.13
C ASP A 45 -0.71 14.68 17.28
N ALA A 46 -2.03 14.54 17.42
CA ALA A 46 -2.89 15.71 17.69
C ALA A 46 -4.23 15.40 18.38
N ARG A 47 -4.42 14.21 18.98
CA ARG A 47 -5.59 14.00 19.85
C ARG A 47 -5.27 14.49 21.25
N SER A 48 -5.30 15.82 21.43
CA SER A 48 -5.25 16.48 22.74
C SER A 48 -6.34 15.89 23.65
N PRO A 49 -6.02 15.45 24.89
CA PRO A 49 -7.06 15.15 25.86
C PRO A 49 -7.71 16.48 26.27
N ALA A 50 -9.01 16.60 26.04
CA ALA A 50 -9.78 17.72 26.58
C ALA A 50 -9.68 17.69 28.11
N ARG A 51 -9.26 18.81 28.70
CA ARG A 51 -9.22 19.06 30.15
C ARG A 51 -10.61 19.30 30.72
#